data_AF-A0A379DA97-F1
#
_entry.id   AF-A0A379DA97-F1
#
_cell.length_a   1.000
_cell.length_b   1.000
_cell.length_c   1.000
_cell.angle_alpha   90.00
_cell.angle_beta   90.00
_cell.angle_gamma   90.00
#
_symmetry.space_group_name_H-M   'P 1'
#
loop_
_entity.id
_entity.type
_entity.pdbx_description
1 polymer ?
#
loop_
_entity_poly.entity_id
_entity_poly.type
_entity_poly.pdbx_seq_one_letter_code
_entity_poly.pdbx_strand_id
1 'polypeptide(L)'
;MRIGIKFCGGCQSKYDRRELYKQIKEKLPMYYFGYYIDEKDWDYVIIICGCHIKCAQVYDECEEKIIYIDSDKNALEKILRCMKS
;
A
#
# COMPACT_ATOMS: atom_id res chain seq x y z
N MET A 1 -4.95 -8.76 -11.79
CA MET A 1 -4.69 -8.73 -10.34
C MET A 1 -5.44 -7.57 -9.72
N ARG A 2 -6.10 -7.82 -8.59
CA ARG A 2 -6.85 -6.88 -7.77
C ARG A 2 -6.02 -6.51 -6.55
N ILE A 3 -5.85 -5.22 -6.32
CA ILE A 3 -5.04 -4.68 -5.23
C ILE A 3 -5.94 -3.83 -4.34
N GLY A 4 -6.09 -4.28 -3.09
CA GLY A 4 -6.84 -3.55 -2.07
C GLY A 4 -5.96 -2.48 -1.45
N ILE A 5 -6.49 -1.29 -1.22
CA ILE A 5 -5.79 -0.21 -0.53
C ILE A 5 -6.42 -0.01 0.84
N LYS A 6 -5.60 -0.11 1.88
CA LYS A 6 -5.96 0.21 3.26
C LYS A 6 -5.10 1.38 3.73
N PHE A 7 -5.69 2.30 4.47
CA PHE A 7 -4.95 3.42 5.06
C PHE A 7 -4.83 3.17 6.56
N CYS A 8 -3.61 3.17 7.09
CA CYS A 8 -3.34 2.96 8.51
C CYS A 8 -2.65 4.19 9.11
N GLY A 9 -2.98 4.54 10.36
CA GLY A 9 -2.34 5.64 11.09
C GLY A 9 -2.72 7.03 10.57
N GLY A 10 -3.66 7.69 11.27
CA GLY A 10 -4.06 9.08 10.99
C GLY A 10 -3.20 10.15 11.69
N CYS A 11 -2.05 9.79 12.27
CA CYS A 11 -1.27 10.71 13.07
C CYS A 11 -0.16 11.35 12.22
N GLN A 12 -0.39 12.61 11.81
CA GLN A 12 0.58 13.54 11.20
C GLN A 12 1.23 13.05 9.89
N SER A 13 0.41 12.82 8.86
CA SER A 13 0.91 12.45 7.52
C SER A 13 1.77 13.57 6.92
N LYS A 14 3.07 13.28 6.75
CA LYS A 14 4.04 14.18 6.08
C LYS A 14 3.87 14.24 4.56
N TYR A 15 2.97 13.44 3.99
CA TYR A 15 2.70 13.35 2.56
C TYR A 15 1.20 13.15 2.30
N ASP A 16 0.72 13.59 1.13
CA ASP A 16 -0.67 13.38 0.74
C ASP A 16 -0.87 11.94 0.24
N ARG A 17 -1.46 11.12 1.12
CA ARG A 17 -1.74 9.70 0.85
C ARG A 17 -2.72 9.48 -0.32
N ARG A 18 -3.55 10.47 -0.68
CA ARG A 18 -4.46 10.37 -1.84
C ARG A 18 -3.68 10.63 -3.12
N GLU A 19 -2.74 11.56 -3.10
CA GLU A 19 -1.84 11.80 -4.22
C GLU A 19 -0.95 10.59 -4.50
N LEU A 20 -0.39 9.96 -3.45
CA LEU A 20 0.37 8.71 -3.60
C LEU A 20 -0.48 7.60 -4.22
N TYR A 21 -1.72 7.41 -3.73
CA TYR A 21 -2.65 6.44 -4.32
C TYR A 21 -2.91 6.72 -5.82
N LYS A 22 -3.11 7.99 -6.18
CA LYS A 22 -3.32 8.40 -7.57
C LYS A 22 -2.10 8.10 -8.43
N GLN A 23 -0.89 8.44 -7.96
CA GLN A 23 0.36 8.16 -8.66
C GLN A 23 0.57 6.65 -8.87
N ILE A 24 0.27 5.82 -7.87
CA ILE A 24 0.36 4.36 -7.98
C ILE A 24 -0.60 3.86 -9.06
N LYS A 25 -1.84 4.33 -9.06
CA LYS A 25 -2.86 3.95 -10.04
C LYS A 25 -2.49 4.39 -11.46
N GLU A 26 -1.94 5.59 -11.62
CA GLU A 26 -1.52 6.12 -12.93
C GLU A 26 -0.30 5.37 -13.48
N LYS A 27 0.65 4.98 -12.62
CA LYS A 27 1.86 4.27 -13.04
C LYS A 27 1.65 2.77 -13.26
N LEU A 28 0.61 2.19 -12.66
CA LEU A 28 0.28 0.76 -12.79
C LEU A 28 -1.15 0.55 -13.33
N PRO A 29 -1.47 1.04 -14.54
CA PRO A 29 -2.83 0.97 -15.09
C PRO A 29 -3.28 -0.47 -15.39
N MET A 30 -2.33 -1.42 -15.43
CA MET A 30 -2.60 -2.85 -15.65
C MET A 30 -3.21 -3.57 -14.42
N TYR A 31 -3.16 -2.97 -13.24
CA TYR A 31 -3.72 -3.56 -12.01
C TYR A 31 -4.98 -2.83 -11.55
N TYR A 32 -5.90 -3.59 -10.96
CA TYR A 32 -7.15 -3.07 -10.44
C TYR A 32 -6.98 -2.61 -8.99
N PHE A 33 -6.83 -1.30 -8.79
CA PHE A 33 -6.80 -0.72 -7.46
C PHE A 33 -8.20 -0.38 -6.95
N GLY A 34 -8.49 -0.74 -5.71
CA GLY A 34 -9.70 -0.31 -5.01
C GLY A 34 -9.49 -0.23 -3.52
N TYR A 35 -10.42 0.40 -2.80
CA TYR A 35 -10.39 0.38 -1.34
C TYR A 35 -10.57 -1.05 -0.84
N TYR A 36 -9.71 -1.46 0.09
CA TYR A 36 -9.79 -2.76 0.73
C TYR A 36 -11.13 -2.86 1.47
N ILE A 37 -11.89 -3.91 1.15
CA ILE A 37 -13.14 -4.32 1.79
C ILE A 37 -12.96 -5.81 2.08
N ASP A 38 -13.25 -6.23 3.31
CA ASP A 38 -13.03 -7.61 3.80
C ASP A 38 -13.77 -8.67 2.96
N GLU A 39 -14.87 -8.28 2.32
CA GLU A 39 -15.73 -9.16 1.52
C GLU A 39 -15.25 -9.38 0.06
N LYS A 40 -14.05 -8.90 -0.29
CA LYS A 40 -13.49 -9.03 -1.66
C LYS A 40 -12.22 -9.87 -1.69
N ASP A 41 -12.11 -10.74 -2.69
CA ASP A 41 -10.85 -11.40 -3.07
C ASP A 41 -9.86 -10.38 -3.65
N TRP A 42 -8.86 -10.04 -2.84
CA TRP A 42 -7.70 -9.23 -3.23
C TRP A 42 -6.48 -10.12 -3.40
N ASP A 43 -5.77 -9.98 -4.52
CA ASP A 43 -4.50 -10.66 -4.74
C ASP A 43 -3.42 -10.07 -3.82
N TYR A 44 -3.43 -8.74 -3.67
CA TYR A 44 -2.54 -8.01 -2.78
C TYR A 44 -3.29 -6.90 -2.05
N VAL A 45 -2.82 -6.51 -0.87
CA VAL A 45 -3.34 -5.42 -0.06
C VAL A 45 -2.21 -4.47 0.27
N ILE A 46 -2.29 -3.24 -0.24
CA ILE A 46 -1.33 -2.18 0.09
C ILE A 46 -1.86 -1.41 1.29
N ILE A 47 -1.05 -1.34 2.34
CA ILE A 47 -1.33 -0.56 3.53
C ILE A 47 -0.47 0.71 3.48
N ILE A 48 -1.11 1.86 3.24
CA ILE A 48 -0.46 3.17 3.24
C ILE A 48 -0.45 3.71 4.67
N CYS A 49 0.72 3.75 5.29
CA CYS A 49 0.94 4.14 6.67
C CYS A 49 1.24 5.64 6.77
N GLY A 50 0.37 6.39 7.46
CA GLY A 50 0.49 7.84 7.59
C GLY A 50 1.42 8.34 8.70
N CYS A 51 2.03 7.45 9.50
CA CYS A 51 2.96 7.81 10.58
C CYS A 51 4.19 6.90 10.58
N HIS A 52 5.35 7.47 10.92
CA HIS A 52 6.61 6.73 11.10
C HIS A 52 6.65 5.94 12.41
N ILE A 53 5.79 6.30 13.37
CA ILE A 53 5.60 5.55 14.60
C ILE A 53 4.93 4.25 14.20
N LYS A 54 5.72 3.17 14.27
CA LYS A 54 5.31 1.78 14.13
C LYS A 54 4.23 1.42 15.17
N CYS A 55 3.02 1.95 15.03
CA CYS A 55 1.85 1.41 15.74
C CYS A 55 1.48 0.01 15.21
N ALA A 56 2.03 -0.37 14.05
CA ALA A 56 2.26 -1.76 13.68
C ALA A 56 3.69 -2.13 14.10
N GLN A 57 3.87 -2.48 15.38
CA GLN A 57 4.93 -3.44 15.73
C GLN A 57 4.62 -4.69 14.92
N VAL A 58 5.64 -5.27 14.27
CA VAL A 58 5.49 -6.28 13.21
C VAL A 58 4.89 -5.58 11.98
N TYR A 59 5.51 -5.44 10.81
CA TYR A 59 5.94 -6.49 9.89
C TYR A 59 7.05 -5.88 9.03
N ASP A 60 8.27 -6.36 9.24
CA ASP A 60 9.22 -6.45 8.13
C ASP A 60 8.63 -7.51 7.18
N GLU A 61 8.94 -7.42 5.90
CA GLU A 61 8.59 -8.45 4.90
C GLU A 61 7.19 -8.32 4.26
N CYS A 62 7.17 -8.45 2.93
CA CYS A 62 5.95 -8.66 2.19
C CYS A 62 5.35 -9.99 2.71
N GLU A 63 4.41 -9.97 3.66
CA GLU A 63 3.55 -11.14 3.86
C GLU A 63 2.91 -11.46 2.51
N GLU A 64 2.66 -12.73 2.19
CA GLU A 64 2.39 -13.24 0.82
C GLU A 64 1.37 -12.43 0.00
N LYS A 65 0.54 -11.60 0.64
CA LYS A 65 -0.42 -10.70 0.00
C LYS A 65 -0.47 -9.27 0.58
N ILE A 66 0.37 -8.85 1.52
CA ILE A 66 0.28 -7.52 2.16
C ILE A 66 1.55 -6.71 1.94
N ILE A 67 1.41 -5.46 1.48
CA ILE A 67 2.50 -4.56 1.12
C ILE A 67 2.37 -3.26 1.94
N TYR A 68 3.36 -2.95 2.76
CA TYR A 68 3.36 -1.73 3.57
C TYR A 68 4.10 -0.58 2.89
N ILE A 69 3.48 0.61 2.85
CA ILE A 69 4.06 1.82 2.30
C ILE A 69 4.10 2.91 3.37
N ASP A 70 5.30 3.19 3.87
CA ASP A 70 5.58 4.21 4.88
C ASP A 70 6.10 5.54 4.30
N SER A 71 6.49 5.54 3.02
CA SER A 71 7.08 6.68 2.32
C SER A 71 6.69 6.70 0.83
N ASP A 72 6.48 7.89 0.29
CA ASP A 72 6.14 8.11 -1.13
C ASP A 72 7.30 7.75 -2.08
N LYS A 73 8.55 7.98 -1.65
CA LYS A 73 9.73 7.93 -2.53
C LYS A 73 10.00 6.56 -3.14
N ASN A 74 9.73 5.49 -2.38
CA ASN A 74 10.05 4.11 -2.79
C ASN A 74 8.81 3.21 -2.93
N ALA A 75 7.60 3.79 -2.89
CA ALA A 75 6.36 3.03 -2.87
C ALA A 75 6.22 2.09 -4.07
N LEU A 76 6.46 2.61 -5.29
CA LEU A 76 6.30 1.84 -6.53
C LEU A 76 7.30 0.69 -6.64
N GLU A 77 8.57 0.96 -6.31
CA GLU A 77 9.63 -0.04 -6.38
C GLU A 77 9.36 -1.19 -5.40
N LYS A 78 8.88 -0.86 -4.19
CA LYS A 78 8.47 -1.85 -3.19
C LYS A 78 7.28 -2.68 -3.66
N ILE A 79 6.26 -2.05 -4.25
CA ILE A 79 5.10 -2.74 -4.82
C ILE A 79 5.53 -3.72 -5.92
N LEU A 80 6.33 -3.25 -6.88
CA LEU A 80 6.82 -4.07 -7.99
C LEU A 80 7.71 -5.21 -7.51
N ARG A 81 8.51 -5.01 -6.47
CA ARG A 81 9.33 -6.06 -5.87
C ARG A 81 8.47 -7.14 -5.21
N CYS A 82 7.49 -6.77 -4.39
CA CYS A 82 6.62 -7.75 -3.72
C CYS A 82 5.71 -8.52 -4.70
N MET A 83 5.36 -7.92 -5.85
CA MET A 83 4.50 -8.57 -6.88
C MET A 83 5.26 -9.47 -7.86
N LYS A 84 6.60 -9.42 -7.86
CA LYS A 84 7.45 -10.25 -8.72
C LYS A 84 7.95 -11.53 -8.05
N SER A 85 7.76 -11.64 -6.73
CA SER A 85 8.13 -12.82 -5.93
C SER A 85 7.08 -13.92 -6.01
#